data_AF-A0A1V9ZMN4-F1
#
_entry.id   AF-A0A1V9ZMN4-F1
#
_cell.length_a   1.000
_cell.length_b   1.000
_cell.length_c   1.000
_cell.angle_alpha   90.00
_cell.angle_beta   90.00
_cell.angle_gamma   90.00
#
_symmetry.space_group_name_H-M   'P 1'
#
loop_
_entity.id
_entity.type
_entity.pdbx_description
1 polymer ?
#
loop_
_entity_poly.entity_id
_entity_poly.type
_entity_poly.pdbx_seq_one_letter_code
_entity_poly.pdbx_strand_id
1 'polypeptide(L)'
;MRRRLALVALVVAALRAHEDVRVDSRPPREFRPVTDPAIVHAAEFAVTELRRLSDTGIYTTLSLHEIKSGATQEGDFHYNTYLTLELASPHFKSGQPVEPYEIVVMESLDADRRKSFAIDNFPEMDDDAIEAFWIEMVEHRRQQRREIFAAWSAASEPVETEALPTRASLHVQLKDEL
;
A
#
# COMPACT_ATOMS: atom_id res chain seq x y z
N MET A 1 57.88 25.83 34.58
CA MET A 1 56.78 24.99 35.12
C MET A 1 55.38 25.50 34.68
N ARG A 2 55.07 25.65 33.38
CA ARG A 2 53.73 26.12 32.92
C ARG A 2 53.30 25.54 31.56
N ARG A 3 53.54 24.25 31.28
CA ARG A 3 53.12 23.62 30.01
C ARG A 3 52.44 22.25 30.15
N ARG A 4 52.18 21.76 31.37
CA ARG A 4 51.53 20.45 31.59
C ARG A 4 50.04 20.51 31.98
N LEU A 5 49.48 21.70 32.24
CA LEU A 5 48.08 21.82 32.66
C LEU A 5 47.07 21.99 31.52
N ALA A 6 47.47 22.46 30.34
CA ALA A 6 46.54 22.73 29.24
C ALA A 6 46.08 21.47 28.48
N LEU A 7 46.88 20.39 28.48
CA LEU A 7 46.58 19.18 27.70
C LEU A 7 45.58 18.25 28.41
N VAL A 8 45.53 18.26 29.74
CA VAL A 8 44.64 17.38 30.52
C VAL A 8 43.19 17.90 30.50
N ALA A 9 43.01 19.22 30.51
CA ALA A 9 41.66 19.82 30.46
C ALA A 9 40.96 19.60 29.11
N LEU A 10 41.71 19.54 28.00
CA LEU A 10 41.13 19.32 26.66
C LEU A 10 40.66 17.88 26.44
N VAL A 11 41.35 16.89 27.04
CA VAL A 11 40.96 15.48 26.93
C VAL A 11 39.72 15.16 27.78
N VAL A 12 39.56 15.81 28.93
CA VAL A 12 38.35 15.65 29.76
C VAL A 12 37.12 16.33 29.12
N ALA A 13 37.30 17.41 28.36
CA ALA A 13 36.22 18.04 27.61
C ALA A 13 35.82 17.23 26.35
N ALA A 14 36.77 16.58 25.70
CA ALA A 14 36.51 15.75 24.51
C ALA A 14 35.84 14.40 24.83
N LEU A 15 36.06 13.84 26.03
CA LEU A 15 35.38 12.61 26.45
C LEU A 15 33.92 12.82 26.94
N ARG A 16 33.45 14.06 27.10
CA ARG A 16 32.06 14.35 27.50
C ARG A 16 31.10 14.58 26.32
N ALA A 17 31.59 14.54 25.09
CA ALA A 17 30.78 14.74 23.89
C ALA A 17 30.28 13.43 23.24
N HIS A 18 30.61 12.27 23.82
CA HIS A 18 30.26 10.95 23.28
C HIS A 18 29.69 10.05 24.37
N GLU A 19 28.51 10.37 24.89
CA GLU A 19 27.61 9.37 25.48
C GLU A 19 26.24 9.98 25.74
N ASP A 20 25.62 10.54 24.69
CA ASP A 20 24.16 10.62 24.66
C ASP A 20 23.63 9.24 24.22
N VAL A 21 23.99 8.22 25.00
CA VAL A 21 23.30 6.92 24.96
C VAL A 21 21.95 7.22 25.57
N ARG A 22 21.02 7.64 24.71
CA ARG A 22 19.60 7.63 25.04
C ARG A 22 19.26 6.18 25.32
N VAL A 23 19.28 5.83 26.61
CA VAL A 23 18.60 4.64 27.12
C VAL A 23 17.21 4.71 26.52
N ASP A 24 16.86 3.73 25.69
CA ASP A 24 15.59 3.71 24.95
C ASP A 24 14.45 3.67 25.98
N SER A 25 14.00 4.84 26.42
CA SER A 25 13.06 5.02 27.53
C SER A 25 11.62 4.87 27.06
N ARG A 26 11.40 4.06 26.02
CA ARG A 26 10.05 3.79 25.53
C ARG A 26 9.31 3.01 26.62
N PRO A 27 8.03 3.35 26.88
CA PRO A 27 7.23 2.58 27.80
C PRO A 27 7.20 1.12 27.36
N PRO A 28 7.19 0.15 28.29
CA PRO A 28 7.09 -1.27 27.92
C PRO A 28 5.78 -1.51 27.16
N ARG A 29 5.79 -2.52 26.29
CA ARG A 29 4.58 -2.98 25.60
C ARG A 29 3.58 -3.49 26.62
N GLU A 30 2.34 -3.06 26.51
CA GLU A 30 1.23 -3.55 27.33
C GLU A 30 0.48 -4.63 26.53
N PHE A 31 0.58 -5.88 26.98
CA PHE A 31 -0.15 -6.98 26.35
C PHE A 31 -1.65 -6.84 26.63
N ARG A 32 -2.44 -7.02 25.57
CA ARG A 32 -3.90 -6.95 25.60
C ARG A 32 -4.50 -8.31 25.25
N PRO A 33 -5.70 -8.64 25.74
CA PRO A 33 -6.44 -9.80 25.25
C PRO A 33 -6.62 -9.71 23.73
N VAL A 34 -6.56 -10.84 23.03
CA VAL A 34 -6.76 -10.89 21.56
C VAL A 34 -8.18 -10.47 21.13
N THR A 35 -9.12 -10.50 22.08
CA THR A 35 -10.50 -10.02 21.92
C THR A 35 -10.67 -8.52 22.19
N ASP A 36 -9.59 -7.82 22.58
CA ASP A 36 -9.64 -6.37 22.79
C ASP A 36 -9.99 -5.66 21.47
N PRO A 37 -10.97 -4.74 21.45
CA PRO A 37 -11.38 -4.07 20.22
C PRO A 37 -10.25 -3.35 19.47
N ALA A 38 -9.26 -2.81 20.18
CA ALA A 38 -8.11 -2.16 19.54
C ALA A 38 -7.23 -3.17 18.80
N ILE A 39 -7.08 -4.38 19.35
CA ILE A 39 -6.33 -5.48 18.73
C ILE A 39 -7.08 -6.01 17.51
N VAL A 40 -8.38 -6.26 17.63
CA VAL A 40 -9.22 -6.77 16.53
C VAL A 40 -9.25 -5.77 15.37
N HIS A 41 -9.55 -4.49 15.63
CA HIS A 41 -9.57 -3.47 14.58
C HIS A 41 -8.21 -3.28 13.90
N ALA A 42 -7.10 -3.41 14.66
CA ALA A 42 -5.77 -3.33 14.08
C ALA A 42 -5.49 -4.55 13.17
N ALA A 43 -5.87 -5.76 13.57
CA ALA A 43 -5.73 -6.95 12.75
C ALA A 43 -6.56 -6.86 11.45
N GLU A 44 -7.82 -6.43 11.55
CA GLU A 44 -8.70 -6.21 10.40
C GLU A 44 -8.15 -5.15 9.45
N PHE A 45 -7.65 -4.04 10.00
CA PHE A 45 -6.99 -2.99 9.21
C PHE A 45 -5.78 -3.55 8.46
N ALA A 46 -4.88 -4.24 9.15
CA ALA A 46 -3.67 -4.80 8.54
C ALA A 46 -4.00 -5.77 7.40
N VAL A 47 -4.95 -6.69 7.59
CA VAL A 47 -5.36 -7.64 6.54
C VAL A 47 -6.03 -6.92 5.37
N THR A 48 -6.84 -5.90 5.65
CA THR A 48 -7.48 -5.09 4.60
C THR A 48 -6.44 -4.34 3.76
N GLU A 49 -5.48 -3.69 4.39
CA GLU A 49 -4.42 -2.98 3.68
C GLU A 49 -3.50 -3.94 2.91
N LEU A 50 -3.14 -5.09 3.50
CA LEU A 50 -2.33 -6.10 2.82
C LEU A 50 -3.01 -6.64 1.54
N ARG A 51 -4.33 -6.85 1.58
CA ARG A 51 -5.12 -7.21 0.39
C ARG A 51 -5.09 -6.12 -0.68
N ARG A 52 -5.06 -4.84 -0.29
CA ARG A 52 -5.03 -3.69 -1.22
C ARG A 52 -3.68 -3.50 -1.90
N LEU A 53 -2.58 -3.95 -1.28
CA LEU A 53 -1.24 -3.88 -1.86
C LEU A 53 -1.02 -4.84 -3.04
N SER A 54 -2.01 -5.68 -3.36
CA SER A 54 -1.91 -6.65 -4.45
C SER A 54 -1.98 -5.99 -5.83
N ASP A 55 -0.87 -5.99 -6.55
CA ASP A 55 -0.86 -5.54 -7.95
C ASP A 55 -1.57 -6.54 -8.88
N THR A 56 -1.45 -7.85 -8.60
CA THR A 56 -2.02 -8.93 -9.42
C THR A 56 -3.40 -9.38 -8.93
N GLY A 57 -3.79 -9.01 -7.72
CA GLY A 57 -5.01 -9.48 -7.06
C GLY A 57 -4.81 -10.72 -6.20
N ILE A 58 -3.64 -11.38 -6.20
CA ILE A 58 -3.44 -12.62 -5.43
C ILE A 58 -3.63 -12.47 -3.91
N TYR A 59 -3.18 -11.35 -3.31
CA TYR A 59 -3.41 -11.10 -1.88
C TYR A 59 -4.87 -10.89 -1.50
N THR A 60 -5.80 -10.73 -2.45
CA THR A 60 -7.24 -10.70 -2.14
C THR A 60 -7.73 -12.00 -1.50
N THR A 61 -6.99 -13.10 -1.70
CA THR A 61 -7.25 -14.41 -1.11
C THR A 61 -6.77 -14.55 0.34
N LEU A 62 -5.89 -13.67 0.83
CA LEU A 62 -5.45 -13.68 2.22
C LEU A 62 -6.65 -13.47 3.12
N SER A 63 -6.76 -14.16 4.24
CA SER A 63 -7.80 -13.95 5.25
C SER A 63 -7.21 -14.09 6.65
N LEU A 64 -7.78 -13.39 7.63
CA LEU A 64 -7.38 -13.55 9.02
C LEU A 64 -7.84 -14.93 9.51
N HIS A 65 -6.90 -15.79 9.87
CA HIS A 65 -7.19 -17.09 10.49
C HIS A 65 -7.30 -16.95 12.01
N GLU A 66 -6.28 -16.38 12.65
CA GLU A 66 -6.24 -16.20 14.09
C GLU A 66 -5.36 -15.00 14.49
N ILE A 67 -5.66 -14.38 15.64
CA ILE A 67 -4.78 -13.42 16.31
C ILE A 67 -4.08 -14.17 17.45
N LYS A 68 -2.77 -14.41 17.33
CA LYS A 68 -2.00 -15.11 18.37
C LYS A 68 -1.64 -14.22 19.53
N SER A 69 -1.29 -12.96 19.25
CA SER A 69 -0.93 -12.00 20.29
C SER A 69 -1.20 -10.58 19.86
N GLY A 70 -1.45 -9.71 20.84
CA GLY A 70 -1.65 -8.28 20.66
C GLY A 70 -1.03 -7.50 21.81
N ALA A 71 -0.29 -6.45 21.50
CA ALA A 71 0.27 -5.54 22.49
C ALA A 71 0.24 -4.10 22.00
N THR A 72 0.04 -3.17 22.92
CA THR A 72 -0.04 -1.73 22.62
C THR A 72 1.13 -0.97 23.24
N GLN A 73 1.60 0.07 22.56
CA GLN A 73 2.67 0.94 23.05
C GLN A 73 2.45 2.36 22.52
N GLU A 74 2.37 3.32 23.43
CA GLU A 74 2.41 4.74 23.07
C GLU A 74 3.86 5.15 22.82
N GLY A 75 4.17 5.56 21.61
CA GLY A 75 5.45 6.18 21.24
C GLY A 75 5.30 7.68 21.06
N ASP A 76 6.41 8.37 20.76
CA ASP A 76 6.43 9.84 20.65
C ASP A 76 5.52 10.39 19.55
N PHE A 77 5.29 9.62 18.48
CA PHE A 77 4.53 10.04 17.29
C PHE A 77 3.36 9.13 16.95
N HIS A 78 3.37 7.90 17.45
CA HIS A 78 2.41 6.87 17.07
C HIS A 78 1.95 6.07 18.28
N TYR A 79 0.67 5.74 18.30
CA TYR A 79 0.16 4.62 19.05
C TYR A 79 0.38 3.34 18.23
N ASN A 80 1.21 2.44 18.75
CA ASN A 80 1.61 1.22 18.06
C ASN A 80 0.84 0.02 18.62
N THR A 81 0.25 -0.77 17.72
CA THR A 81 -0.34 -2.07 18.02
C THR A 81 0.50 -3.15 17.36
N TYR A 82 1.24 -3.90 18.16
CA TYR A 82 2.03 -5.05 17.76
C TYR A 82 1.13 -6.29 17.72
N LEU A 83 1.18 -7.04 16.63
CA LEU A 83 0.34 -8.18 16.36
C LEU A 83 1.19 -9.36 15.89
N THR A 84 0.84 -10.55 16.38
CA THR A 84 1.19 -11.81 15.73
C THR A 84 -0.10 -12.39 15.15
N LEU A 85 -0.20 -12.43 13.83
CA LEU A 85 -1.38 -12.92 13.11
C LEU A 85 -1.05 -14.24 12.43
N GLU A 86 -2.03 -15.13 12.34
CA GLU A 86 -2.04 -16.21 11.36
C GLU A 86 -2.94 -15.81 10.20
N LEU A 87 -2.39 -15.82 8.99
CA LEU A 87 -3.12 -15.56 7.76
C LEU A 87 -3.34 -16.86 7.01
N ALA A 88 -4.51 -17.01 6.39
CA ALA A 88 -4.85 -18.13 5.54
C ALA A 88 -4.92 -17.72 4.07
N SER A 89 -4.35 -18.55 3.20
CA SER A 89 -4.50 -18.47 1.75
C SER A 89 -4.24 -19.85 1.13
N PRO A 90 -4.99 -20.25 0.09
CA PRO A 90 -4.70 -21.47 -0.65
C PRO A 90 -3.47 -21.37 -1.55
N HIS A 91 -2.86 -20.18 -1.68
CA HIS A 91 -1.80 -19.90 -2.65
C HIS A 91 -0.47 -19.53 -1.99
N PHE A 92 -0.26 -19.82 -0.71
CA PHE A 92 1.06 -19.65 -0.12
C PHE A 92 2.09 -20.55 -0.80
N LYS A 93 3.28 -20.02 -1.06
CA LYS A 93 4.38 -20.75 -1.70
C LYS A 93 4.84 -21.97 -0.91
N SER A 94 4.68 -21.94 0.41
CA SER A 94 5.00 -23.09 1.28
C SER A 94 4.06 -24.29 1.08
N GLY A 95 2.90 -24.07 0.45
CA GLY A 95 1.81 -25.04 0.36
C GLY A 95 1.03 -25.25 1.66
N GLN A 96 1.36 -24.52 2.74
CA GLN A 96 0.57 -24.53 3.96
C GLN A 96 -0.70 -23.70 3.79
N PRO A 97 -1.83 -24.07 4.42
CA PRO A 97 -3.05 -23.28 4.34
C PRO A 97 -3.02 -22.02 5.22
N VAL A 98 -2.11 -21.97 6.20
CA VAL A 98 -2.01 -20.93 7.23
C VAL A 98 -0.55 -20.65 7.55
N GLU A 99 -0.17 -19.38 7.66
CA GLU A 99 1.18 -18.93 8.01
C GLU A 99 1.16 -17.76 9.01
N PRO A 100 2.16 -17.69 9.93
CA PRO A 100 2.26 -16.61 10.92
C PRO A 100 3.00 -15.38 10.39
N TYR A 101 2.57 -14.20 10.82
CA TYR A 101 3.15 -12.91 10.45
C TYR A 101 3.20 -11.95 11.64
N GLU A 102 4.32 -11.23 11.76
CA GLU A 102 4.49 -10.15 12.74
C GLU A 102 4.19 -8.80 12.06
N ILE A 103 3.22 -8.08 12.62
CA ILE A 103 2.71 -6.83 12.07
C ILE A 103 2.66 -5.78 13.16
N VAL A 104 3.00 -4.53 12.79
CA VAL A 104 2.80 -3.36 13.64
C VAL A 104 1.86 -2.40 12.94
N VAL A 105 0.72 -2.12 13.54
CA VAL A 105 -0.18 -1.06 13.10
C VAL A 105 0.16 0.21 13.88
N MET A 106 0.42 1.29 13.16
CA MET A 106 0.84 2.57 13.71
C MET A 106 -0.24 3.60 13.43
N GLU A 107 -0.81 4.17 14.48
CA GLU A 107 -1.77 5.28 14.39
C GLU A 107 -1.10 6.56 14.85
N SER A 108 -1.06 7.57 13.97
CA SER A 108 -0.49 8.88 14.29
C SER A 108 -1.20 9.53 15.47
N LEU A 109 -0.44 10.18 16.36
CA LEU A 109 -0.96 10.98 17.47
C LEU A 109 -1.44 12.37 17.04
N ASP A 110 -1.23 12.75 15.78
CA ASP A 110 -1.69 14.04 15.22
C ASP A 110 -3.22 14.06 15.04
N ALA A 111 -3.77 15.25 14.78
CA ALA A 111 -5.20 15.48 14.61
C ALA A 111 -5.86 14.58 13.53
N ASP A 112 -5.11 14.19 12.50
CA ASP A 112 -5.61 13.39 11.37
C ASP A 112 -5.73 11.89 11.69
N ARG A 113 -5.13 11.40 12.78
CA ARG A 113 -5.16 9.99 13.23
C ARG A 113 -4.92 8.95 12.12
N ARG A 114 -4.01 9.28 11.18
CA ARG A 114 -3.70 8.39 10.05
C ARG A 114 -3.14 7.06 10.54
N LYS A 115 -3.60 5.97 9.94
CA LYS A 115 -3.11 4.61 10.20
C LYS A 115 -2.18 4.15 9.08
N SER A 116 -1.16 3.41 9.47
CA SER A 116 -0.24 2.70 8.59
C SER A 116 0.14 1.38 9.24
N PHE A 117 0.77 0.48 8.51
CA PHE A 117 1.30 -0.76 9.10
C PHE A 117 2.68 -1.08 8.54
N ALA A 118 3.43 -1.84 9.32
CA ALA A 118 4.67 -2.48 8.92
C ALA A 118 4.52 -3.99 9.15
N ILE A 119 5.15 -4.77 8.28
CA ILE A 119 5.22 -6.22 8.36
C ILE A 119 6.67 -6.64 8.17
N ASP A 120 7.12 -7.64 8.92
CA ASP A 120 8.52 -8.10 8.83
C ASP A 120 8.80 -8.71 7.45
N ASN A 121 7.96 -9.66 7.02
CA ASN A 121 8.05 -10.30 5.71
C ASN A 121 6.67 -10.33 5.05
N PHE A 122 6.61 -9.94 3.78
CA PHE A 122 5.39 -10.07 2.99
C PHE A 122 5.10 -11.54 2.68
N PRO A 123 3.82 -11.94 2.57
CA PRO A 123 3.48 -13.29 2.15
C PRO A 123 4.07 -13.67 0.80
N GLU A 124 4.81 -14.77 0.76
CA GLU A 124 5.27 -15.37 -0.48
C GLU A 124 4.16 -16.25 -1.06
N MET A 125 3.77 -15.95 -2.30
CA MET A 125 2.72 -16.69 -2.99
C MET A 125 3.31 -17.62 -4.04
N ASP A 126 2.57 -18.67 -4.36
CA ASP A 126 2.87 -19.60 -5.44
C ASP A 126 2.94 -18.89 -6.80
N ASP A 127 4.02 -19.12 -7.55
CA ASP A 127 4.31 -18.40 -8.81
C ASP A 127 3.27 -18.71 -9.89
N ASP A 128 2.81 -19.98 -9.97
CA ASP A 128 1.79 -20.39 -10.94
C ASP A 128 0.43 -19.72 -10.61
N ALA A 129 0.10 -19.59 -9.33
CA ALA A 129 -1.06 -18.83 -8.89
C ALA A 129 -0.94 -17.34 -9.23
N ILE A 130 0.23 -16.71 -9.03
CA ILE A 130 0.46 -15.31 -9.40
C ILE A 130 0.18 -15.09 -10.88
N GLU A 131 0.70 -15.98 -11.75
CA GLU A 131 0.48 -15.91 -13.19
C GLU A 131 -1.01 -16.04 -13.54
N ALA A 132 -1.71 -17.00 -12.94
CA ALA A 132 -3.14 -17.20 -13.17
C ALA A 132 -3.96 -15.94 -12.83
N PHE A 133 -3.70 -15.32 -11.67
CA PHE A 133 -4.35 -14.07 -11.26
C PHE A 133 -4.02 -12.91 -12.21
N TRP A 134 -2.78 -12.84 -12.68
CA TRP A 134 -2.37 -11.81 -13.65
C TRP A 134 -3.09 -11.96 -14.99
N ILE A 135 -3.19 -13.19 -15.52
CA ILE A 135 -3.94 -13.49 -16.75
C ILE A 135 -5.40 -13.06 -16.59
N GLU A 136 -6.04 -13.45 -15.49
CA GLU A 136 -7.43 -13.08 -15.19
C GLU A 136 -7.62 -11.56 -15.14
N MET A 137 -6.74 -10.86 -14.42
CA MET A 137 -6.76 -9.39 -14.33
C MET A 137 -6.65 -8.74 -15.72
N VAL A 138 -5.73 -9.23 -16.57
CA VAL A 138 -5.54 -8.71 -17.92
C VAL A 138 -6.78 -8.94 -18.78
N GLU A 139 -7.38 -10.12 -18.71
CA GLU A 139 -8.59 -10.44 -19.46
C GLU A 139 -9.80 -9.61 -19.00
N HIS A 140 -9.95 -9.42 -17.69
CA HIS A 140 -10.98 -8.54 -17.15
C HIS A 140 -10.81 -7.10 -17.67
N ARG A 141 -9.60 -6.54 -17.64
CA ARG A 141 -9.31 -5.21 -18.20
C ARG A 141 -9.55 -5.14 -19.71
N ARG A 142 -9.25 -6.22 -20.46
CA ARG A 142 -9.55 -6.31 -21.90
C ARG A 142 -11.06 -6.25 -22.14
N GLN A 143 -11.85 -6.98 -21.36
CA GLN A 143 -13.31 -6.97 -21.44
C GLN A 143 -13.89 -5.59 -21.11
N GLN A 144 -13.46 -4.97 -20.02
CA GLN A 144 -13.89 -3.62 -19.64
C GLN A 144 -13.62 -2.59 -20.75
N ARG A 145 -12.45 -2.65 -21.40
CA ARG A 145 -12.16 -1.78 -22.55
C ARG A 145 -13.12 -2.03 -23.72
N ARG A 146 -13.41 -3.29 -24.06
CA ARG A 146 -14.36 -3.63 -25.13
C ARG A 146 -15.75 -3.05 -24.85
N GLU A 147 -16.22 -3.14 -23.60
CA GLU A 147 -17.52 -2.60 -23.18
C GLU A 147 -17.57 -1.07 -23.30
N ILE A 148 -16.52 -0.38 -22.85
CA ILE A 148 -16.41 1.08 -22.99
C ILE A 148 -16.43 1.49 -24.47
N PHE A 149 -15.65 0.82 -25.32
CA PHE A 149 -15.63 1.11 -26.76
C PHE A 149 -16.97 0.80 -27.44
N ALA A 150 -17.66 -0.28 -27.05
CA ALA A 150 -18.98 -0.60 -27.56
C ALA A 150 -20.00 0.47 -27.17
N ALA A 151 -19.99 0.91 -25.90
CA ALA A 151 -20.85 1.98 -25.41
C ALA A 151 -20.60 3.30 -26.14
N TRP A 152 -19.32 3.65 -26.39
CA TRP A 152 -18.97 4.86 -27.14
C TRP A 152 -19.41 4.77 -28.61
N SER A 153 -19.18 3.63 -29.26
CA SER A 153 -19.59 3.43 -30.66
C SER A 153 -21.11 3.49 -30.83
N ALA A 154 -21.86 3.01 -29.84
CA ALA A 154 -23.33 3.10 -29.83
C ALA A 154 -23.85 4.52 -29.50
N ALA A 155 -23.08 5.32 -28.76
CA ALA A 155 -23.44 6.68 -28.38
C ALA A 155 -23.06 7.74 -29.43
N SER A 156 -22.09 7.46 -30.30
CA SER A 156 -21.85 8.26 -31.49
C SER A 156 -22.97 8.02 -32.52
N GLU A 157 -23.88 8.98 -32.70
CA GLU A 157 -24.81 8.97 -33.83
C GLU A 157 -24.03 8.85 -35.15
N PRO A 158 -24.60 8.19 -36.18
CA PRO A 158 -24.01 8.26 -37.50
C PRO A 158 -23.88 9.72 -37.87
N VAL A 159 -22.65 10.21 -38.02
CA VAL A 159 -22.41 11.46 -38.72
C VAL A 159 -23.00 11.23 -40.10
N GLU A 160 -24.18 11.81 -40.36
CA GLU A 160 -24.71 11.92 -41.70
C GLU A 160 -23.54 12.43 -42.52
N THR A 161 -23.05 11.57 -43.40
CA THR A 161 -21.97 11.93 -44.30
C THR A 161 -22.64 12.84 -45.30
N GLU A 162 -22.84 14.12 -44.92
CA GLU A 162 -23.16 15.17 -45.85
C GLU A 162 -22.09 15.06 -46.92
N ALA A 163 -22.52 14.62 -48.10
CA ALA A 163 -21.65 14.38 -49.22
C ALA A 163 -20.84 15.66 -49.43
N LEU A 164 -19.53 15.58 -49.13
CA LEU A 164 -18.60 16.66 -49.43
C LEU A 164 -18.89 17.09 -50.88
N PRO A 165 -19.22 18.36 -51.15
CA PRO A 165 -19.49 18.78 -52.50
C PRO A 165 -18.27 18.44 -53.34
N THR A 166 -18.47 17.50 -54.26
CA THR A 166 -17.44 17.11 -55.22
C THR A 166 -16.93 18.38 -55.87
N ARG A 167 -15.62 18.50 -56.00
CA ARG A 167 -14.88 19.68 -56.50
C ARG A 167 -15.19 20.08 -57.95
N ALA A 168 -16.30 19.58 -58.52
CA ALA A 168 -16.81 19.83 -59.85
C ALA A 168 -17.86 20.96 -59.93
N SER A 169 -18.31 21.52 -58.79
CA SER A 169 -19.37 22.56 -58.77
C SER A 169 -18.85 24.01 -58.66
N LEU A 170 -17.53 24.23 -58.73
CA LEU A 170 -16.90 25.56 -58.56
C LEU A 170 -16.44 26.23 -59.86
N HIS A 171 -17.03 25.85 -61.00
CA HIS A 171 -16.84 26.54 -62.25
C HIS A 171 -18.18 26.74 -62.96
N VAL A 172 -18.40 27.97 -63.45
CA VAL A 172 -19.62 28.51 -64.07
C VAL A 172 -20.58 29.19 -63.08
N GLN A 173 -20.18 30.37 -62.60
CA GLN A 173 -21.06 31.53 -62.43
C GLN A 173 -20.20 32.81 -62.33
N LEU A 174 -19.43 33.07 -63.38
CA LEU A 174 -18.76 34.35 -63.65
C LEU A 174 -18.69 34.52 -65.17
N LYS A 175 -19.86 34.68 -65.78
CA LYS A 175 -20.11 35.15 -67.15
C LYS A 175 -21.61 35.18 -67.32
N ASP A 176 -22.18 36.33 -67.00
CA ASP A 176 -23.38 36.93 -67.61
C ASP A 176 -23.95 37.93 -66.60
N GLU A 177 -23.41 39.14 -66.61
CA GLU A 177 -24.16 40.40 -66.54
C GLU A 177 -23.15 41.57 -66.63
N LEU A 178 -23.09 42.12 -67.85
CA LEU A 178 -22.82 43.50 -68.28
C LEU A 178 -22.00 44.44 -67.38
#